data_AF-A0A3B8ZHW2-F1
#
_entry.id   AF-A0A3B8ZHW2-F1
#
_cell.length_a   1.000
_cell.length_b   1.000
_cell.length_c   1.000
_cell.angle_alpha   90.00
_cell.angle_beta   90.00
_cell.angle_gamma   90.00
#
_symmetry.space_group_name_H-M   'P 1'
#
loop_
_entity.id
_entity.type
_entity.pdbx_description
1 polymer ?
#
loop_
_entity_poly.entity_id
_entity_poly.type
_entity_poly.pdbx_seq_one_letter_code
_entity_poly.pdbx_strand_id
1 'polypeptide(L)'
;MWALLLTSTFLLAAVAPFGLVVERNFQFSSYDVLDRARLVSRLARGLDSKAQTGVAAVAKRLESDLADKVRRDAKEKGTSLSSHQLVAELNRLLTVSDLYSDADFPTAAKRERLKSLIEKSPDQRSREDLEQLNSELLQITLAPDLGAARGEQIWVGYAGFKIGVPLGVTRKQIETYIEPLILQLIVQLGLGVMIVLVAIIVTSPIIPDTFRSGALHLMLSKPISRTWLFLSKFAGGSIFVSLNLVFVLTGLYLIVGW
;
A
#
# COMPACT_ATOMS: atom_id res chain seq x y z
N MET A 1 34.46 14.66 -6.94
CA MET A 1 34.34 13.52 -6.00
C MET A 1 33.19 13.73 -5.00
N TRP A 2 33.21 14.79 -4.18
CA TRP A 2 32.14 15.07 -3.20
C TRP A 2 30.73 15.16 -3.79
N ALA A 3 30.58 15.78 -4.96
CA ALA A 3 29.28 15.87 -5.64
C ALA A 3 28.67 14.49 -5.94
N LEU A 4 29.49 13.50 -6.32
CA LEU A 4 29.01 12.15 -6.64
C LEU A 4 28.56 11.39 -5.40
N LEU A 5 29.34 11.49 -4.31
CA LEU A 5 28.95 10.91 -3.03
C LEU A 5 27.67 11.56 -2.50
N LEU A 6 27.56 12.88 -2.58
CA LEU A 6 26.34 13.61 -2.18
C LEU A 6 25.12 13.19 -3.00
N THR A 7 25.26 13.03 -4.33
CA THR A 7 24.16 12.54 -5.18
C THR A 7 23.75 11.12 -4.82
N SER A 8 24.71 10.21 -4.61
CA SER A 8 24.42 8.82 -4.18
C SER A 8 23.75 8.78 -2.80
N THR A 9 24.23 9.58 -1.84
CA THR A 9 23.65 9.67 -0.49
C THR A 9 22.25 10.28 -0.51
N PHE A 10 22.03 11.36 -1.27
CA PHE A 10 20.71 11.97 -1.41
C PHE A 10 19.70 10.98 -2.00
N LEU A 11 20.12 10.20 -3.00
CA LEU A 11 19.27 9.18 -3.60
C LEU A 11 18.91 8.07 -2.61
N LEU A 12 19.90 7.52 -1.89
CA LEU A 12 19.64 6.52 -0.86
C LEU A 12 18.73 7.10 0.23
N ALA A 13 18.94 8.34 0.64
CA ALA A 13 18.09 9.02 1.62
C ALA A 13 16.67 9.29 1.10
N ALA A 14 16.50 9.48 -0.21
CA ALA A 14 15.17 9.66 -0.82
C ALA A 14 14.40 8.35 -0.92
N VAL A 15 15.08 7.21 -1.13
CA VAL A 15 14.46 5.88 -1.26
C VAL A 15 14.26 5.20 0.10
N ALA A 16 15.20 5.35 1.03
CA ALA A 16 15.15 4.74 2.37
C ALA A 16 13.82 4.91 3.14
N PRO A 17 13.16 6.09 3.12
CA PRO A 17 11.91 6.28 3.85
C PRO A 17 10.67 5.72 3.13
N PHE A 18 10.78 5.20 1.90
CA PHE A 18 9.64 4.55 1.25
C PHE A 18 9.34 3.20 1.92
N GLY A 19 8.07 3.00 2.29
CA GLY A 19 7.64 1.76 2.91
C GLY A 19 6.17 1.49 2.64
N LEU A 20 5.76 0.25 2.86
CA LEU A 20 4.35 -0.13 2.84
C LEU A 20 3.81 -0.05 4.27
N VAL A 21 2.80 0.79 4.47
CA VAL A 21 2.10 0.87 5.76
C VAL A 21 0.83 0.04 5.65
N VAL A 22 0.77 -1.06 6.39
CA VAL A 22 -0.43 -1.90 6.48
C VAL A 22 -1.31 -1.34 7.57
N GLU A 23 -2.53 -0.95 7.21
CA GLU A 23 -3.55 -0.53 8.17
C GLU A 23 -4.75 -1.46 8.07
N ARG A 24 -5.26 -1.90 9.23
CA ARG A 24 -6.49 -2.68 9.27
C ARG A 24 -7.66 -1.75 9.01
N ASN A 25 -8.32 -1.92 7.88
CA ASN A 25 -9.54 -1.16 7.58
C ASN A 25 -10.68 -2.15 7.29
N PHE A 26 -11.68 -2.11 8.16
CA PHE A 26 -12.88 -2.95 8.08
C PHE A 26 -14.05 -2.26 7.37
N GLN A 27 -13.83 -1.05 6.84
CA GLN A 27 -14.83 -0.32 6.08
C GLN A 27 -15.04 -0.89 4.68
N PHE A 28 -16.28 -0.84 4.23
CA PHE A 28 -16.68 -1.16 2.87
C PHE A 28 -16.50 0.05 1.95
N SER A 29 -16.22 -0.23 0.69
CA SER A 29 -16.20 0.74 -0.40
C SER A 29 -17.40 0.55 -1.33
N SER A 30 -17.77 1.59 -2.08
CA SER A 30 -18.80 1.51 -3.13
C SER A 30 -18.53 0.40 -4.16
N TYR A 31 -17.26 0.03 -4.36
CA TYR A 31 -16.85 -1.05 -5.25
C TYR A 31 -17.11 -2.45 -4.68
N ASP A 32 -17.31 -2.57 -3.36
CA ASP A 32 -17.56 -3.85 -2.71
C ASP A 32 -19.05 -4.24 -2.79
N VAL A 33 -19.92 -3.35 -3.30
CA VAL A 33 -21.32 -3.66 -3.62
C VAL A 33 -21.39 -4.35 -4.97
N LEU A 34 -21.58 -5.68 -4.96
CA LEU A 34 -21.56 -6.51 -6.18
C LEU A 34 -22.88 -6.43 -6.97
N ASP A 35 -24.01 -6.52 -6.26
CA ASP A 35 -25.34 -6.36 -6.85
C ASP A 35 -26.21 -5.48 -5.95
N ARG A 36 -26.24 -4.18 -6.28
CA ARG A 36 -27.00 -3.18 -5.52
C ARG A 36 -28.49 -3.50 -5.48
N ALA A 37 -29.08 -3.95 -6.59
CA ALA A 37 -30.52 -4.19 -6.65
C ALA A 37 -30.93 -5.36 -5.74
N ARG A 38 -30.14 -6.44 -5.74
CA ARG A 38 -30.35 -7.56 -4.81
C ARG A 38 -30.12 -7.14 -3.36
N LEU A 39 -29.07 -6.38 -3.10
CA LEU A 39 -28.75 -5.90 -1.75
C LEU A 39 -29.89 -5.05 -1.16
N VAL A 40 -30.39 -4.07 -1.94
CA VAL A 40 -31.51 -3.21 -1.53
C VAL A 40 -32.79 -4.03 -1.33
N SER A 41 -33.14 -4.92 -2.26
CA SER A 41 -34.34 -5.76 -2.12
C SER A 41 -34.27 -6.70 -0.92
N ARG A 42 -33.07 -7.16 -0.54
CA ARG A 42 -32.84 -7.99 0.65
C ARG A 42 -32.99 -7.17 1.92
N LEU A 43 -32.42 -5.97 1.98
CA LEU A 43 -32.59 -5.05 3.11
C LEU A 43 -34.04 -4.61 3.28
N ALA A 44 -34.75 -4.32 2.18
CA ALA A 44 -36.18 -3.99 2.21
C ALA A 44 -37.02 -5.14 2.77
N ARG A 45 -36.76 -6.38 2.35
CA ARG A 45 -37.40 -7.57 2.96
C ARG A 45 -37.07 -7.72 4.45
N GLY A 46 -35.86 -7.37 4.87
CA GLY A 46 -35.45 -7.36 6.27
C GLY A 46 -36.22 -6.33 7.12
N LEU A 47 -36.51 -5.15 6.56
CA LEU A 47 -37.30 -4.10 7.22
C LEU A 47 -38.73 -4.55 7.52
N ASP A 48 -39.33 -5.30 6.61
CA ASP A 48 -40.73 -5.73 6.71
C ASP A 48 -40.88 -7.12 7.38
N SER A 49 -39.76 -7.83 7.56
CA SER A 49 -39.74 -9.16 8.19
C SER A 49 -39.89 -9.09 9.71
N LYS A 50 -40.80 -9.92 10.23
CA LYS A 50 -40.95 -10.18 11.67
C LYS A 50 -39.99 -11.27 12.17
N ALA A 51 -39.33 -12.00 11.28
CA ALA A 51 -38.39 -13.06 11.65
C ALA A 51 -37.07 -12.48 12.20
N GLN A 52 -36.53 -13.11 13.24
CA GLN A 52 -35.19 -12.83 13.77
C GLN A 52 -34.16 -13.42 12.80
N THR A 53 -33.63 -12.57 11.94
CA THR A 53 -32.61 -12.92 10.95
C THR A 53 -31.59 -11.81 10.93
N GLY A 54 -30.32 -12.14 10.69
CA GLY A 54 -29.26 -11.13 10.65
C GLY A 54 -29.53 -10.02 9.63
N VAL A 55 -30.19 -10.31 8.51
CA VAL A 55 -30.64 -9.30 7.54
C VAL A 55 -31.67 -8.35 8.16
N ALA A 56 -32.65 -8.85 8.91
CA ALA A 56 -33.62 -8.01 9.61
C ALA A 56 -32.97 -7.19 10.73
N ALA A 57 -31.99 -7.77 11.44
CA ALA A 57 -31.24 -7.10 12.50
C ALA A 57 -30.42 -5.91 11.96
N VAL A 58 -29.79 -6.07 10.80
CA VAL A 58 -29.08 -5.01 10.08
C VAL A 58 -30.06 -3.97 9.55
N ALA A 59 -31.13 -4.42 8.88
CA ALA A 59 -32.11 -3.53 8.27
C ALA A 59 -32.81 -2.63 9.29
N LYS A 60 -33.21 -3.16 10.45
CA LYS A 60 -33.88 -2.39 11.51
C LYS A 60 -33.00 -1.31 12.17
N ARG A 61 -31.68 -1.42 12.02
CA ARG A 61 -30.72 -0.45 12.57
C ARG A 61 -30.28 0.61 11.55
N LEU A 62 -30.78 0.53 10.31
CA LEU A 62 -30.60 1.59 9.32
C LEU A 62 -31.27 2.89 9.81
N GLU A 63 -30.67 4.02 9.48
CA GLU A 63 -31.28 5.33 9.68
C GLU A 63 -32.65 5.42 8.98
N SER A 64 -33.62 6.10 9.62
CA SER A 64 -35.01 6.18 9.14
C SER A 64 -35.10 6.67 7.69
N ASP A 65 -34.32 7.69 7.35
CA ASP A 65 -34.31 8.29 6.02
C ASP A 65 -33.81 7.31 4.95
N LEU A 66 -32.81 6.49 5.31
CA LEU A 66 -32.28 5.49 4.39
C LEU A 66 -33.22 4.27 4.31
N ALA A 67 -33.81 3.84 5.41
CA ALA A 67 -34.78 2.75 5.43
C ALA A 67 -35.97 3.03 4.50
N ASP A 68 -36.47 4.27 4.51
CA ASP A 68 -37.54 4.69 3.60
C ASP A 68 -37.08 4.74 2.14
N LYS A 69 -35.85 5.20 1.89
CA LYS A 69 -35.26 5.15 0.53
C LYS A 69 -35.08 3.70 0.05
N VAL A 70 -34.62 2.79 0.91
CA VAL A 70 -34.48 1.36 0.60
C VAL A 70 -35.84 0.74 0.25
N ARG A 71 -36.90 1.07 1.00
CA ARG A 71 -38.27 0.62 0.68
C ARG A 71 -38.77 1.16 -0.66
N ARG A 72 -38.52 2.43 -0.96
CA ARG A 72 -38.90 3.05 -2.25
C ARG A 72 -38.12 2.44 -3.41
N ASP A 73 -36.79 2.34 -3.26
CA ASP A 73 -35.89 1.84 -4.29
C ASP A 73 -36.14 0.36 -4.64
N ALA A 74 -36.52 -0.45 -3.64
CA ALA A 74 -36.96 -1.83 -3.86
C ALA A 74 -38.28 -1.93 -4.65
N LYS A 75 -39.19 -0.96 -4.52
CA LYS A 75 -40.47 -0.90 -5.27
C LYS A 75 -40.29 -0.33 -6.68
N GLU A 76 -39.44 0.68 -6.82
CA GLU A 76 -39.24 1.45 -8.06
C GLU A 76 -38.11 0.92 -8.97
N LYS A 77 -37.52 -0.24 -8.63
CA LYS A 77 -36.43 -0.90 -9.37
C LYS A 77 -35.14 -0.08 -9.51
N GLY A 78 -34.66 0.50 -8.40
CA GLY A 78 -33.22 0.82 -8.27
C GLY A 78 -32.75 2.20 -8.76
N THR A 79 -33.62 3.21 -8.86
CA THR A 79 -33.28 4.53 -9.41
C THR A 79 -32.93 5.60 -8.36
N SER A 80 -33.23 5.40 -7.07
CA SER A 80 -33.15 6.46 -6.07
C SER A 80 -31.91 6.37 -5.15
N LEU A 81 -31.43 5.16 -4.85
CA LEU A 81 -30.40 4.99 -3.82
C LEU A 81 -28.99 4.80 -4.40
N SER A 82 -28.06 5.71 -4.08
CA SER A 82 -26.66 5.57 -4.53
C SER A 82 -25.90 4.51 -3.72
N SER A 83 -24.96 3.80 -4.36
CA SER A 83 -24.07 2.85 -3.65
C SER A 83 -23.26 3.54 -2.55
N HIS A 84 -22.87 4.80 -2.76
CA HIS A 84 -22.15 5.58 -1.77
C HIS A 84 -22.98 5.83 -0.50
N GLN A 85 -24.28 6.17 -0.64
CA GLN A 85 -25.17 6.34 0.51
C GLN A 85 -25.38 5.02 1.26
N LEU A 86 -25.55 3.92 0.53
CA LEU A 86 -25.71 2.60 1.12
C LEU A 86 -24.46 2.18 1.90
N VAL A 87 -23.28 2.35 1.30
CA VAL A 87 -22.00 2.00 1.95
C VAL A 87 -21.68 2.92 3.13
N ALA A 88 -21.98 4.21 3.03
CA ALA A 88 -21.81 5.13 4.15
C ALA A 88 -22.61 4.66 5.38
N GLU A 89 -23.83 4.19 5.17
CA GLU A 89 -24.66 3.67 6.26
C GLU A 89 -24.19 2.31 6.77
N LEU A 90 -23.77 1.39 5.89
CA LEU A 90 -23.15 0.13 6.31
C LEU A 90 -21.89 0.38 7.15
N ASN A 91 -21.08 1.37 6.78
CA ASN A 91 -19.90 1.79 7.56
C ASN A 91 -20.28 2.43 8.89
N ARG A 92 -21.44 3.12 8.98
CA ARG A 92 -21.97 3.60 10.26
C ARG A 92 -22.33 2.44 11.18
N LEU A 93 -22.92 1.38 10.65
CA LEU A 93 -23.24 0.17 11.44
C LEU A 93 -21.99 -0.52 12.00
N LEU A 94 -20.80 -0.29 11.44
CA LEU A 94 -19.56 -0.83 11.97
C LEU A 94 -19.21 -0.30 13.36
N THR A 95 -19.72 0.86 13.76
CA THR A 95 -19.42 1.46 15.07
C THR A 95 -20.52 1.18 16.12
N VAL A 96 -21.60 0.52 15.72
CA VAL A 96 -22.76 0.25 16.58
C VAL A 96 -22.49 -0.94 17.49
N SER A 97 -22.45 -0.70 18.80
CA SER A 97 -22.11 -1.72 19.81
C SER A 97 -23.18 -2.80 20.00
N ASP A 98 -24.43 -2.52 19.65
CA ASP A 98 -25.57 -3.39 19.89
C ASP A 98 -25.99 -4.23 18.67
N LEU A 99 -25.17 -4.27 17.61
CA LEU A 99 -25.53 -4.95 16.35
C LEU A 99 -25.65 -6.47 16.53
N TYR A 100 -24.79 -7.06 17.36
CA TYR A 100 -24.73 -8.50 17.57
C TYR A 100 -25.76 -8.99 18.60
N SER A 101 -26.50 -10.04 18.22
CA SER A 101 -27.38 -10.83 19.09
C SER A 101 -27.33 -12.28 18.65
N ASP A 102 -27.24 -13.22 19.60
CA ASP A 102 -27.16 -14.66 19.29
C ASP A 102 -28.39 -15.16 18.51
N ALA A 103 -29.56 -14.59 18.83
CA ALA A 103 -30.81 -14.92 18.14
C ALA A 103 -30.84 -14.44 16.68
N ASP A 104 -30.23 -13.28 16.39
CA ASP A 104 -30.18 -12.71 15.05
C ASP A 104 -29.06 -13.34 14.19
N PHE A 105 -27.97 -13.81 14.83
CA PHE A 105 -26.76 -14.32 14.17
C PHE A 105 -26.33 -15.70 14.69
N PRO A 106 -27.14 -16.76 14.53
CA PRO A 106 -26.89 -18.08 15.12
C PRO A 106 -25.64 -18.80 14.56
N THR A 107 -25.15 -18.39 13.39
CA THR A 107 -23.95 -18.97 12.76
C THR A 107 -22.67 -18.21 13.09
N ALA A 108 -22.75 -17.02 13.69
CA ALA A 108 -21.59 -16.19 13.99
C ALA A 108 -20.69 -16.82 15.06
N ALA A 109 -21.28 -17.34 16.14
CA ALA A 109 -20.55 -17.99 17.23
C ALA A 109 -19.81 -19.28 16.82
N LYS A 110 -20.19 -19.89 15.69
CA LYS A 110 -19.55 -21.11 15.16
C LYS A 110 -18.25 -20.82 14.40
N ARG A 111 -17.99 -19.57 14.02
CA ARG A 111 -16.79 -19.19 13.28
C ARG A 111 -15.67 -18.85 14.25
N GLU A 112 -14.55 -19.56 14.13
CA GLU A 112 -13.38 -19.40 15.02
C GLU A 112 -12.89 -17.95 15.12
N ARG A 113 -12.88 -17.20 14.00
CA ARG A 113 -12.50 -15.78 13.96
C ARG A 113 -13.44 -14.85 14.73
N LEU A 114 -14.74 -15.16 14.75
CA LEU A 114 -15.75 -14.35 15.44
C LEU A 114 -15.86 -14.74 16.90
N LYS A 115 -15.62 -16.01 17.22
CA LYS A 115 -15.69 -16.55 18.58
C LYS A 115 -14.81 -15.75 19.55
N SER A 116 -13.55 -15.48 19.18
CA SER A 116 -12.64 -14.68 20.00
C SER A 116 -13.08 -13.23 20.19
N LEU A 117 -13.80 -12.65 19.23
CA LEU A 117 -14.35 -11.30 19.32
C LEU A 117 -15.66 -11.25 20.13
N ILE A 118 -16.49 -12.29 20.00
CA ILE A 118 -17.76 -12.44 20.70
C ILE A 118 -17.52 -12.73 22.20
N GLU A 119 -16.52 -13.54 22.53
CA GLU A 119 -16.15 -13.89 23.92
C GLU A 119 -15.63 -12.69 24.72
N LYS A 120 -15.03 -11.68 24.07
CA LYS A 120 -14.69 -10.40 24.73
C LYS A 120 -15.98 -9.69 25.13
N SER A 121 -16.06 -9.25 26.38
CA SER A 121 -17.19 -8.43 26.87
C SER A 121 -17.26 -7.08 26.14
N PRO A 122 -18.44 -6.48 25.93
CA PRO A 122 -18.59 -5.20 25.23
C PRO A 122 -17.67 -4.09 25.75
N ASP A 123 -17.43 -4.06 27.06
CA ASP A 123 -16.60 -3.05 27.75
C ASP A 123 -15.08 -3.26 27.56
N GLN A 124 -14.66 -4.43 27.07
CA GLN A 124 -13.26 -4.79 26.83
C GLN A 124 -12.89 -4.75 25.34
N ARG A 125 -13.85 -4.48 24.44
CA ARG A 125 -13.60 -4.45 23.01
C ARG A 125 -13.01 -3.10 22.61
N SER A 126 -11.87 -3.14 21.91
CA SER A 126 -11.37 -1.96 21.20
C SER A 126 -12.37 -1.55 20.11
N ARG A 127 -12.32 -0.29 19.69
CA ARG A 127 -13.07 0.19 18.52
C ARG A 127 -12.77 -0.65 17.28
N GLU A 128 -11.52 -1.06 17.09
CA GLU A 128 -11.10 -1.93 15.99
C GLU A 128 -11.71 -3.33 16.09
N ASP A 129 -11.80 -3.90 17.30
CA ASP A 129 -12.44 -5.20 17.52
C ASP A 129 -13.94 -5.16 17.16
N LEU A 130 -14.60 -4.03 17.45
CA LEU A 130 -16.01 -3.79 17.17
C LEU A 130 -16.25 -3.64 15.66
N GLU A 131 -15.45 -2.82 14.98
CA GLU A 131 -15.51 -2.64 13.52
C GLU A 131 -15.22 -3.95 12.79
N GLN A 132 -14.25 -4.73 13.26
CA GLN A 132 -13.97 -6.07 12.73
C GLN A 132 -15.16 -7.01 12.90
N LEU A 133 -15.73 -7.10 14.11
CA LEU A 133 -16.90 -7.94 14.39
C LEU A 133 -18.07 -7.58 13.48
N ASN A 134 -18.44 -6.30 13.42
CA ASN A 134 -19.59 -5.85 12.66
C ASN A 134 -19.39 -6.02 11.15
N SER A 135 -18.18 -5.80 10.64
CA SER A 135 -17.90 -6.00 9.20
C SER A 135 -18.07 -7.46 8.78
N GLU A 136 -17.60 -8.40 9.60
CA GLU A 136 -17.76 -9.83 9.37
C GLU A 136 -19.24 -10.27 9.50
N LEU A 137 -19.99 -9.72 10.46
CA LEU A 137 -21.44 -9.97 10.58
C LEU A 137 -22.22 -9.46 9.36
N LEU A 138 -21.90 -8.27 8.87
CA LEU A 138 -22.48 -7.71 7.65
C LEU A 138 -22.14 -8.58 6.44
N GLN A 139 -20.89 -9.03 6.33
CA GLN A 139 -20.48 -9.91 5.23
C GLN A 139 -21.22 -11.26 5.26
N ILE A 140 -21.38 -11.87 6.43
CA ILE A 140 -22.10 -13.16 6.58
C ILE A 140 -23.56 -13.04 6.18
N THR A 141 -24.20 -11.92 6.50
CA THR A 141 -25.63 -11.71 6.27
C THR A 141 -25.95 -11.23 4.87
N LEU A 142 -25.09 -10.39 4.30
CA LEU A 142 -25.32 -9.72 3.03
C LEU A 142 -24.61 -10.41 1.86
N ALA A 143 -23.71 -11.37 2.08
CA ALA A 143 -23.20 -12.23 1.01
C ALA A 143 -24.34 -12.96 0.29
N PRO A 144 -24.33 -13.10 -1.06
CA PRO A 144 -23.27 -12.71 -2.00
C PRO A 144 -23.34 -11.27 -2.54
N ASP A 145 -24.25 -10.41 -2.06
CA ASP A 145 -24.48 -9.09 -2.69
C ASP A 145 -23.45 -8.03 -2.24
N LEU A 146 -22.76 -8.30 -1.12
CA LEU A 146 -21.68 -7.49 -0.55
C LEU A 146 -20.39 -8.32 -0.52
N GLY A 147 -19.31 -7.74 -1.06
CA GLY A 147 -17.95 -8.30 -1.03
C GLY A 147 -17.34 -8.27 0.37
N ALA A 148 -16.15 -8.85 0.51
CA ALA A 148 -15.40 -8.81 1.76
C ALA A 148 -14.94 -7.38 2.06
N ALA A 149 -15.12 -6.92 3.31
CA ALA A 149 -14.40 -5.75 3.80
C ALA A 149 -12.91 -6.03 3.64
N ARG A 150 -12.15 -5.07 3.11
CA ARG A 150 -10.78 -5.34 2.66
C ARG A 150 -9.83 -5.77 3.76
N GLY A 151 -10.18 -5.57 5.04
CA GLY A 151 -9.53 -6.14 6.23
C GLY A 151 -8.14 -5.56 6.51
N GLU A 152 -7.31 -5.48 5.48
CA GLU A 152 -6.01 -4.84 5.42
C GLU A 152 -5.99 -3.95 4.17
N GLN A 153 -5.85 -2.64 4.37
CA GLN A 153 -5.58 -1.69 3.30
C GLN A 153 -4.12 -1.28 3.36
N ILE A 154 -3.48 -1.28 2.20
CA ILE A 154 -2.06 -1.00 2.10
C ILE A 154 -1.91 0.43 1.59
N TRP A 155 -1.21 1.24 2.38
CA TRP A 155 -0.88 2.61 2.02
C TRP A 155 0.57 2.66 1.53
N VAL A 156 0.80 3.46 0.50
CA VAL A 156 2.16 3.88 0.18
C VAL A 156 2.58 4.88 1.25
N GLY A 157 3.58 4.51 2.03
CA GLY A 157 4.16 5.35 3.07
C GLY A 157 5.45 6.00 2.60
N TYR A 158 5.70 7.21 3.09
CA TYR A 158 6.99 7.87 3.01
C TYR A 158 7.36 8.43 4.38
N ALA A 159 8.50 8.03 4.92
CA ALA A 159 9.01 8.44 6.22
C ALA A 159 8.00 8.22 7.37
N GLY A 160 7.21 7.15 7.27
CA GLY A 160 6.14 6.84 8.22
C GLY A 160 4.82 7.59 8.00
N PHE A 161 4.77 8.55 7.06
CA PHE A 161 3.55 9.24 6.68
C PHE A 161 2.81 8.48 5.57
N LYS A 162 1.49 8.38 5.70
CA LYS A 162 0.61 7.79 4.68
C LYS A 162 0.43 8.79 3.54
N ILE A 163 0.75 8.40 2.32
CA ILE A 163 0.62 9.26 1.14
C ILE A 163 -0.38 8.64 0.17
N GLY A 164 -1.30 9.47 -0.33
CA GLY A 164 -2.19 9.12 -1.43
C GLY A 164 -3.50 8.45 -0.99
N VAL A 165 -3.91 7.44 -1.75
CA VAL A 165 -5.20 6.72 -1.61
C VAL A 165 -4.89 5.26 -1.25
N PRO A 166 -5.67 4.59 -0.39
CA PRO A 166 -5.41 3.21 -0.01
C PRO A 166 -5.45 2.30 -1.25
N LEU A 167 -4.40 1.50 -1.42
CA LEU A 167 -4.33 0.51 -2.48
C LEU A 167 -5.25 -0.65 -2.12
N GLY A 168 -6.25 -0.91 -2.97
CA GLY A 168 -7.19 -2.03 -2.82
C GLY A 168 -6.60 -3.39 -3.18
N VAL A 169 -5.30 -3.58 -2.95
CA VAL A 169 -4.53 -4.75 -3.38
C VAL A 169 -4.19 -5.58 -2.15
N THR A 170 -4.44 -6.89 -2.21
CA THR A 170 -4.15 -7.81 -1.10
C THR A 170 -2.64 -7.98 -0.91
N ARG A 171 -2.18 -8.13 0.34
CA ARG A 171 -0.75 -8.36 0.68
C ARG A 171 -0.07 -9.42 -0.20
N LYS A 172 -0.76 -10.55 -0.46
CA LYS A 172 -0.27 -11.62 -1.35
C LYS A 172 -0.04 -11.18 -2.80
N GLN A 173 -0.87 -10.30 -3.34
CA GLN A 173 -0.70 -9.76 -4.70
C GLN A 173 0.50 -8.81 -4.76
N ILE A 174 0.79 -8.10 -3.66
CA ILE A 174 1.96 -7.25 -3.57
C ILE A 174 3.23 -8.10 -3.56
N GLU A 175 3.34 -9.09 -2.68
CA GLU A 175 4.50 -9.98 -2.60
C GLU A 175 4.76 -10.72 -3.93
N THR A 176 3.69 -11.15 -4.62
CA THR A 176 3.83 -11.95 -5.84
C THR A 176 4.16 -11.11 -7.07
N TYR A 177 3.64 -9.88 -7.17
CA TYR A 177 3.71 -9.09 -8.41
C TYR A 177 4.32 -7.70 -8.25
N ILE A 178 4.06 -7.01 -7.14
CA ILE A 178 4.47 -5.61 -6.96
C ILE A 178 5.87 -5.53 -6.37
N GLU A 179 6.21 -6.34 -5.37
CA GLU A 179 7.56 -6.45 -4.82
C GLU A 179 8.60 -6.73 -5.92
N PRO A 180 8.48 -7.79 -6.74
CA PRO A 180 9.46 -8.04 -7.80
C PRO A 180 9.52 -6.91 -8.82
N LEU A 181 8.40 -6.25 -9.14
CA LEU A 181 8.37 -5.11 -10.06
C LEU A 181 9.08 -3.88 -9.48
N ILE A 182 8.83 -3.54 -8.22
CA ILE A 182 9.47 -2.41 -7.53
C ILE A 182 10.96 -2.69 -7.35
N LEU A 183 11.34 -3.90 -6.94
CA LEU A 183 12.73 -4.33 -6.86
C LEU A 183 13.43 -4.20 -8.22
N GLN A 184 12.80 -4.70 -9.28
CA GLN A 184 13.32 -4.57 -10.64
C GLN A 184 13.48 -3.11 -11.05
N LEU A 185 12.49 -2.26 -10.77
CA LEU A 185 12.54 -0.84 -11.10
C LEU A 185 13.65 -0.12 -10.32
N ILE A 186 13.78 -0.38 -9.02
CA ILE A 186 14.82 0.22 -8.18
C ILE A 186 16.21 -0.25 -8.63
N VAL A 187 16.37 -1.53 -8.96
CA VAL A 187 17.64 -2.06 -9.50
C VAL A 187 17.92 -1.48 -10.89
N GLN A 188 16.96 -1.43 -11.81
CA GLN A 188 17.18 -0.88 -13.15
C GLN A 188 17.45 0.62 -13.14
N LEU A 189 16.72 1.39 -12.33
CA LEU A 189 16.91 2.84 -12.23
C LEU A 189 18.19 3.17 -11.43
N GLY A 190 18.37 2.49 -10.29
CA GLY A 190 19.48 2.72 -9.36
C GLY A 190 20.82 2.18 -9.86
N LEU A 191 20.88 0.94 -10.34
CA LEU A 191 22.12 0.41 -10.93
C LEU A 191 22.25 0.88 -12.39
N GLY A 192 21.24 0.65 -13.23
CA GLY A 192 21.39 0.84 -14.67
C GLY A 192 21.68 2.28 -15.08
N VAL A 193 20.76 3.19 -14.79
CA VAL A 193 20.86 4.58 -15.27
C VAL A 193 21.93 5.36 -14.49
N MET A 194 21.95 5.23 -13.17
CA MET A 194 22.81 6.07 -12.34
C MET A 194 24.28 5.65 -12.38
N ILE A 195 24.63 4.35 -12.36
CA ILE A 195 26.04 3.92 -12.47
C ILE A 195 26.61 4.38 -13.81
N VAL A 196 25.83 4.28 -14.88
CA VAL A 196 26.25 4.73 -16.22
C VAL A 196 26.49 6.24 -16.24
N LEU A 197 25.60 7.04 -15.66
CA LEU A 197 25.80 8.50 -15.54
C LEU A 197 27.05 8.84 -14.71
N VAL A 198 27.27 8.13 -13.59
CA VAL A 198 28.47 8.30 -12.75
C VAL A 198 29.73 7.93 -13.53
N ALA A 199 29.73 6.82 -14.25
CA ALA A 199 30.86 6.37 -15.07
C ALA A 199 31.20 7.40 -16.16
N ILE A 200 30.20 8.00 -16.82
CA ILE A 200 30.39 9.06 -17.81
C ILE A 200 31.00 10.31 -17.16
N ILE A 201 30.47 10.76 -16.02
CA ILE A 201 30.97 11.95 -15.31
C ILE A 201 32.42 11.77 -14.83
N VAL A 202 32.78 10.58 -14.33
CA VAL A 202 34.14 10.28 -13.85
C VAL A 202 35.13 10.13 -15.00
N THR A 203 34.69 9.58 -16.13
CA THR A 203 35.56 9.36 -17.31
C THR A 203 35.76 10.64 -18.12
N SER A 204 34.75 11.53 -18.15
CA SER A 204 34.75 12.78 -18.90
C SER A 204 35.99 13.68 -18.70
N PRO A 205 36.48 13.94 -17.46
CA PRO A 205 37.64 14.81 -17.24
C PRO A 205 39.01 14.16 -17.53
N ILE A 206 39.11 12.84 -17.66
CA ILE A 206 40.38 12.13 -17.84
C ILE A 206 41.11 12.57 -19.13
N ILE A 207 40.35 12.76 -20.21
CA ILE A 207 40.87 13.19 -21.51
C ILE A 207 41.30 14.67 -21.48
N PRO A 208 40.45 15.66 -21.16
CA PRO A 208 40.82 17.08 -21.20
C PRO A 208 41.91 17.46 -20.19
N ASP A 209 42.00 16.83 -19.02
CA ASP A 209 43.07 17.11 -18.06
C ASP A 209 44.45 16.60 -18.51
N THR A 210 44.49 15.71 -19.50
CA THR A 210 45.75 15.28 -20.11
C THR A 210 46.24 16.28 -21.17
N PHE A 211 45.35 17.12 -21.71
CA PHE A 211 45.68 18.18 -22.68
C PHE A 211 45.97 19.55 -22.04
N ARG A 212 45.87 19.69 -20.70
CA ARG A 212 46.30 20.92 -20.00
C ARG A 212 47.84 21.02 -20.00
N SER A 213 48.35 22.07 -20.65
CA SER A 213 49.76 22.39 -20.95
C SER A 213 50.78 22.26 -19.80
N GLY A 214 50.38 22.33 -18.53
CA GLY A 214 51.29 22.27 -17.37
C GLY A 214 51.97 20.90 -17.13
N ALA A 215 51.34 19.79 -17.52
CA ALA A 215 51.95 18.45 -17.39
C ALA A 215 53.02 18.18 -18.47
N LEU A 216 52.87 18.79 -19.65
CA LEU A 216 53.79 18.61 -20.77
C LEU A 216 55.20 19.13 -20.45
N HIS A 217 55.30 20.22 -19.69
CA HIS A 217 56.56 20.88 -19.35
C HIS A 217 57.37 20.13 -18.27
N LEU A 218 56.70 19.37 -17.40
CA LEU A 218 57.32 18.48 -16.39
C LEU A 218 57.66 17.09 -16.96
N MET A 219 56.99 16.66 -18.03
CA MET A 219 57.33 15.43 -18.79
C MET A 219 58.62 15.57 -19.62
N LEU A 220 59.12 16.80 -19.81
CA LEU A 220 60.39 17.08 -20.49
C LEU A 220 61.61 17.05 -19.56
N SER A 221 61.45 17.11 -18.23
CA SER A 221 62.58 17.09 -17.29
C SER A 221 62.87 15.72 -16.66
N LYS A 222 61.91 14.78 -16.70
CA LYS A 222 62.14 13.36 -16.35
C LYS A 222 61.29 12.46 -17.25
N PRO A 223 61.88 11.43 -17.91
CA PRO A 223 61.17 10.58 -18.85
C PRO A 223 60.30 9.57 -18.08
N ILE A 224 59.13 10.00 -17.64
CA ILE A 224 58.06 9.09 -17.23
C ILE A 224 57.32 8.66 -18.50
N SER A 225 57.21 7.35 -18.74
CA SER A 225 56.54 6.85 -19.94
C SER A 225 55.09 7.32 -19.98
N ARG A 226 54.68 7.93 -21.11
CA ARG A 226 53.33 8.50 -21.30
C ARG A 226 52.23 7.50 -20.95
N THR A 227 52.43 6.24 -21.30
CA THR A 227 51.53 5.11 -21.03
C THR A 227 51.28 4.90 -19.54
N TRP A 228 52.29 5.09 -18.68
CA TRP A 228 52.15 4.90 -17.23
C TRP A 228 51.30 5.99 -16.57
N LEU A 229 51.39 7.22 -17.08
CA LEU A 229 50.55 8.34 -16.64
C LEU A 229 49.07 8.11 -17.01
N PHE A 230 48.82 7.64 -18.23
CA PHE A 230 47.47 7.26 -18.66
C PHE A 230 46.92 6.09 -17.84
N LEU A 231 47.73 5.05 -17.62
CA LEU A 231 47.30 3.85 -16.91
C LEU A 231 46.97 4.13 -15.44
N SER A 232 47.77 4.97 -14.76
CA SER A 232 47.48 5.36 -13.38
C SER A 232 46.21 6.22 -13.24
N LYS A 233 45.94 7.14 -14.19
CA LYS A 233 44.69 7.90 -14.20
C LYS A 233 43.46 7.03 -14.52
N PHE A 234 43.60 6.09 -15.46
CA PHE A 234 42.55 5.12 -15.77
C PHE A 234 42.25 4.19 -14.59
N ALA A 235 43.30 3.68 -13.93
CA ALA A 235 43.17 2.85 -12.73
C ALA A 235 42.51 3.62 -11.58
N GLY A 236 42.89 4.89 -11.37
CA GLY A 236 42.27 5.75 -10.37
C GLY A 236 40.78 6.01 -10.62
N GLY A 237 40.39 6.26 -11.86
CA GLY A 237 38.98 6.40 -12.26
C GLY A 237 38.19 5.10 -12.07
N SER A 238 38.76 3.97 -12.48
CA SER A 238 38.14 2.65 -12.34
C SER A 238 37.92 2.26 -10.87
N ILE A 239 38.94 2.42 -10.02
CA ILE A 239 38.84 2.14 -8.58
C ILE A 239 37.76 3.01 -7.94
N PHE A 240 37.67 4.28 -8.33
CA PHE A 240 36.66 5.20 -7.80
C PHE A 240 35.23 4.78 -8.19
N VAL A 241 35.02 4.41 -9.46
CA VAL A 241 33.70 3.90 -9.92
C VAL A 241 33.36 2.60 -9.19
N SER A 242 34.32 1.69 -8.99
CA SER A 242 34.10 0.46 -8.22
C SER A 242 33.71 0.73 -6.76
N LEU A 243 34.35 1.71 -6.10
CA LEU A 243 34.00 2.07 -4.72
C LEU A 243 32.59 2.69 -4.62
N ASN A 244 32.22 3.57 -5.56
CA ASN A 244 30.87 4.14 -5.59
C ASN A 244 29.81 3.07 -5.88
N LEU A 245 30.12 2.13 -6.78
CA LEU A 245 29.27 0.98 -7.07
C LEU A 245 29.01 0.15 -5.81
N VAL A 246 30.06 -0.22 -5.09
CA VAL A 246 29.93 -0.97 -3.84
C VAL A 246 29.10 -0.18 -2.82
N PHE A 247 29.35 1.12 -2.67
CA PHE A 247 28.59 1.98 -1.76
C PHE A 247 27.08 2.00 -2.07
N VAL A 248 26.71 2.18 -3.34
CA VAL A 248 25.29 2.19 -3.77
C VAL A 248 24.67 0.80 -3.62
N LEU A 249 25.38 -0.27 -3.97
CA LEU A 249 24.90 -1.65 -3.80
C LEU A 249 24.64 -1.99 -2.33
N THR A 250 25.59 -1.66 -1.44
CA THR A 250 25.45 -1.90 0.00
C THR A 250 24.32 -1.05 0.58
N GLY A 251 24.21 0.23 0.19
CA GLY A 251 23.14 1.11 0.64
C GLY A 251 21.76 0.61 0.20
N LEU A 252 21.63 0.18 -1.05
CA LEU A 252 20.38 -0.36 -1.56
C LEU A 252 20.03 -1.70 -0.90
N TYR A 253 21.01 -2.58 -0.71
CA TYR A 253 20.85 -3.84 0.00
C TYR A 253 20.35 -3.63 1.44
N LEU A 254 20.87 -2.63 2.16
CA LEU A 254 20.42 -2.31 3.52
C LEU A 254 18.99 -1.75 3.58
N ILE A 255 18.54 -1.02 2.56
CA ILE A 255 17.19 -0.43 2.52
C ILE A 255 16.13 -1.48 2.14
N VAL A 256 16.48 -2.37 1.21
CA VAL A 256 15.54 -3.29 0.59
C VAL A 256 15.58 -4.68 1.20
N GLY A 257 16.77 -5.13 1.63
CA GLY A 257 16.99 -6.45 2.20
C GLY A 257 16.66 -6.56 3.69
N TRP A 258 16.27 -5.46 4.34
CA TRP A 258 15.89 -5.41 5.75
C TRP A 258 14.39 -5.17 5.92
#